data_AF-A0A3N5X0Z9-F1
#
_entry.id   AF-A0A3N5X0Z9-F1
#
_cell.length_a   1.000
_cell.length_b   1.000
_cell.length_c   1.000
_cell.angle_alpha   90.00
_cell.angle_beta   90.00
_cell.angle_gamma   90.00
#
_symmetry.space_group_name_H-M   'P 1'
#
loop_
_entity.id
_entity.type
_entity.pdbx_description
1 polymer ?
#
loop_
_entity_poly.entity_id
_entity_poly.type
_entity_poly.pdbx_seq_one_letter_code
_entity_poly.pdbx_strand_id
1 'polypeptide(L)'
;MACTSIQSLLQDTEIPAPSPPQILVFSADSNKIENGSMVTLQWDVNNADSVFIDNGVGFVASKGSRQVKPYELTAYNLTAQNASGDVA
;
A
#
# COMPACT_ATOMS: atom_id res chain seq x y z
N MET A 1 47.15 16.24 -34.40
CA MET A 1 46.89 14.90 -33.82
C MET A 1 45.76 15.07 -32.83
N ALA A 2 44.53 14.74 -33.24
CA ALA A 2 43.34 14.89 -32.40
C ALA A 2 43.19 13.62 -31.55
N CYS A 3 43.42 13.71 -30.25
CA CYS A 3 42.97 12.68 -29.32
C CYS A 3 41.45 12.83 -29.20
N THR A 4 40.74 11.91 -29.85
CA THR A 4 39.30 11.70 -29.72
C THR A 4 38.96 11.45 -28.25
N SER A 5 38.46 12.48 -27.56
CA SER A 5 37.78 12.30 -26.28
C SER A 5 36.39 11.75 -26.58
N ILE A 6 36.25 10.43 -26.54
CA ILE A 6 34.94 9.78 -26.45
C ILE A 6 34.54 9.92 -24.98
N GLN A 7 34.07 11.11 -24.62
CA GLN A 7 33.63 11.39 -23.26
C GLN A 7 32.37 10.54 -23.01
N SER A 8 32.55 9.51 -22.19
CA SER A 8 31.57 8.51 -21.77
C SER A 8 30.13 9.01 -21.75
N LEU A 9 29.28 8.41 -22.58
CA LEU A 9 27.81 8.51 -22.55
C LEU A 9 27.21 7.62 -21.43
N LEU A 10 27.85 7.58 -20.27
CA LEU A 10 27.24 7.08 -19.04
C LEU A 10 26.92 8.32 -18.21
N GLN A 11 25.90 9.07 -18.63
CA GLN A 11 25.17 9.85 -17.64
C GLN A 11 24.49 8.81 -16.79
N ASP A 12 25.06 8.57 -15.61
CA ASP A 12 24.45 7.76 -14.56
C ASP A 12 22.98 8.13 -14.52
N THR A 13 22.13 7.21 -14.97
CA THR A 13 20.70 7.41 -14.92
C THR A 13 20.38 7.27 -13.44
N GLU A 14 20.41 8.37 -12.71
CA GLU A 14 19.93 8.40 -11.33
C GLU A 14 18.44 8.09 -11.41
N ILE A 15 18.10 6.81 -11.26
CA ILE A 15 16.72 6.37 -11.13
C ILE A 15 16.21 7.08 -9.88
N PRO A 16 15.22 7.99 -9.98
CA PRO A 16 14.71 8.67 -8.81
C PRO A 16 14.24 7.60 -7.81
N ALA A 17 14.72 7.71 -6.58
CA ALA A 17 14.36 6.76 -5.53
C ALA A 17 12.82 6.68 -5.42
N PRO A 18 12.24 5.48 -5.22
CA PRO A 18 10.80 5.36 -5.12
C PRO A 18 10.28 6.19 -3.93
N SER A 19 9.15 6.87 -4.10
CA SER A 19 8.48 7.55 -2.98
C SER A 19 7.99 6.50 -1.96
N PRO A 20 8.06 6.74 -0.65
CA PRO A 20 7.55 5.78 0.34
C PRO A 20 6.04 5.58 0.20
N PRO A 21 5.51 4.43 0.64
CA PRO A 21 4.08 4.15 0.62
C PRO A 21 3.35 5.08 1.60
N GLN A 22 2.14 5.51 1.25
CA GLN A 22 1.33 6.39 2.09
C GLN A 22 -0.11 5.92 2.15
N ILE A 23 -0.61 5.68 3.36
CA ILE A 23 -2.02 5.38 3.61
C ILE A 23 -2.76 6.71 3.68
N LEU A 24 -3.59 7.00 2.66
CA LEU A 24 -4.41 8.21 2.61
C LEU A 24 -5.70 8.03 3.39
N VAL A 25 -6.31 6.86 3.23
CA VAL A 25 -7.58 6.49 3.85
C VAL A 25 -7.50 5.05 4.29
N PHE A 26 -7.92 4.78 5.52
CA PHE A 26 -8.30 3.46 5.97
C PHE A 26 -9.43 3.58 6.98
N SER A 27 -10.61 3.07 6.63
CA SER A 27 -11.81 3.21 7.45
C SER A 27 -12.71 1.97 7.38
N ALA A 28 -13.52 1.81 8.43
CA ALA A 28 -14.60 0.85 8.52
C ALA A 28 -15.91 1.61 8.73
N ASP A 29 -16.97 1.22 8.03
CA ASP A 29 -18.30 1.86 8.11
C ASP A 29 -19.01 1.64 9.44
N SER A 30 -18.68 0.57 10.18
CA SER A 30 -19.22 0.30 11.50
C SER A 30 -18.13 -0.04 12.51
N ASN A 31 -18.14 0.68 13.64
CA ASN A 31 -17.34 0.41 14.83
C ASN A 31 -18.09 -0.44 15.88
N LYS A 32 -19.34 -0.84 15.59
CA LYS A 32 -20.18 -1.67 16.45
C LYS A 32 -20.70 -2.86 15.67
N ILE A 33 -20.17 -4.03 15.97
CA ILE A 33 -20.61 -5.28 15.35
C ILE A 33 -21.58 -5.94 16.32
N GLU A 34 -22.88 -5.85 16.02
CA GLU A 34 -23.80 -6.89 16.46
C GLU A 34 -23.42 -8.17 15.70
N ASN A 35 -23.27 -9.27 16.42
CA ASN A 35 -22.77 -10.56 15.91
C ASN A 35 -23.23 -10.87 14.47
N GLY A 36 -22.29 -10.95 13.52
CA GLY A 36 -22.59 -11.25 12.12
C GLY A 36 -23.07 -10.08 11.26
N SER A 37 -22.90 -8.83 11.71
CA SER A 37 -23.10 -7.65 10.87
C SER A 37 -22.03 -7.57 9.77
N MET A 38 -22.42 -7.09 8.59
CA MET A 38 -21.46 -6.78 7.53
C MET A 38 -20.76 -5.47 7.86
N VAL A 39 -19.45 -5.44 7.70
CA VAL A 39 -18.62 -4.24 7.80
C VAL A 39 -17.96 -4.03 6.46
N THR A 40 -18.02 -2.80 5.95
CA THR A 40 -17.32 -2.39 4.74
C THR A 40 -16.03 -1.68 5.13
N LEU A 41 -14.91 -2.32 4.79
CA LEU A 41 -13.59 -1.70 4.82
C LEU A 41 -13.38 -0.88 3.55
N GLN A 42 -12.78 0.29 3.69
CA GLN A 42 -12.41 1.17 2.60
C GLN A 42 -10.98 1.66 2.80
N TRP A 43 -10.21 1.65 1.71
CA TRP A 43 -8.81 2.09 1.76
C TRP A 43 -8.39 2.78 0.47
N ASP A 44 -7.40 3.66 0.64
CA ASP A 44 -6.70 4.35 -0.45
C ASP A 44 -5.24 4.54 -0.05
N VAL A 45 -4.33 3.97 -0.83
CA VAL A 45 -2.90 3.91 -0.55
C VAL A 45 -2.13 4.36 -1.81
N ASN A 46 -1.20 5.29 -1.63
CA ASN A 46 -0.31 5.75 -2.69
C ASN A 46 1.07 5.11 -2.59
N ASN A 47 1.73 4.98 -3.74
CA ASN A 47 3.10 4.48 -3.88
C ASN A 47 3.33 3.09 -3.28
N ALA A 48 2.30 2.26 -3.12
CA ALA A 48 2.44 0.91 -2.60
C ALA A 48 2.44 -0.11 -3.75
N ASP A 49 3.44 -0.99 -3.76
CA ASP A 49 3.51 -2.13 -4.68
C ASP A 49 2.65 -3.29 -4.15
N SER A 50 2.52 -3.39 -2.83
CA SER A 50 1.69 -4.38 -2.16
C SER A 50 0.94 -3.75 -0.99
N VAL A 51 -0.33 -4.13 -0.85
CA VAL A 51 -1.17 -3.75 0.29
C VAL A 51 -1.78 -5.02 0.87
N PHE A 52 -1.67 -5.19 2.18
CA PHE A 52 -2.16 -6.33 2.92
C PHE A 52 -3.08 -5.85 4.04
N ILE A 53 -4.21 -6.52 4.22
CA ILE A 53 -5.10 -6.30 5.36
C ILE A 53 -5.18 -7.59 6.15
N ASP A 54 -5.01 -7.51 7.47
CA ASP A 54 -5.05 -8.65 8.37
C ASP A 54 -6.47 -9.25 8.53
N ASN A 55 -6.65 -10.14 9.53
CA ASN A 55 -7.93 -10.76 9.86
C ASN A 55 -8.61 -11.50 8.68
N GLY A 56 -7.80 -12.16 7.85
CA GLY A 56 -8.29 -13.01 6.76
C GLY A 56 -8.68 -12.27 5.48
N VAL A 57 -8.44 -10.95 5.39
CA VAL A 57 -8.66 -10.20 4.14
C VAL A 57 -7.56 -10.53 3.12
N GLY A 58 -6.30 -10.42 3.51
CA GLY A 58 -5.15 -10.76 2.67
C GLY A 58 -4.66 -9.60 1.81
N PHE A 59 -3.95 -9.94 0.71
CA PHE A 59 -3.46 -8.96 -0.25
C PHE A 59 -4.61 -8.34 -1.06
N VAL A 60 -4.55 -7.03 -1.22
CA VAL A 60 -5.55 -6.23 -1.93
C VAL A 60 -4.87 -5.21 -2.85
N ALA A 61 -5.64 -4.62 -3.76
CA ALA A 61 -5.18 -3.49 -4.55
C ALA A 61 -4.91 -2.26 -3.67
N SER A 62 -4.12 -1.31 -4.15
CA SER A 62 -3.78 -0.08 -3.43
C SER A 62 -4.98 0.79 -3.06
N LYS A 63 -6.08 0.68 -3.80
CA LYS A 63 -7.34 1.35 -3.52
C LYS A 63 -8.51 0.39 -3.68
N GLY A 64 -9.47 0.46 -2.78
CA GLY A 64 -10.66 -0.38 -2.89
C GLY A 64 -11.60 -0.32 -1.70
N SER A 65 -12.61 -1.18 -1.78
CA SER A 65 -13.53 -1.49 -0.69
C SER A 65 -13.75 -2.99 -0.61
N ARG A 66 -13.98 -3.50 0.60
CA ARG A 66 -14.33 -4.90 0.81
C ARG A 66 -15.26 -5.07 1.99
N GLN A 67 -16.31 -5.86 1.77
CA GLN A 67 -17.18 -6.30 2.83
C GLN A 67 -16.60 -7.52 3.53
N VAL A 68 -16.60 -7.45 4.85
CA VAL A 68 -16.17 -8.50 5.78
C VAL A 68 -17.29 -8.77 6.77
N LYS A 69 -17.33 -9.99 7.33
CA LYS A 69 -18.35 -10.39 8.30
C LYS A 69 -17.68 -10.94 9.57
N PRO A 70 -17.23 -10.06 10.48
CA PRO A 70 -16.61 -10.48 11.73
C PRO A 70 -17.67 -11.04 12.69
N TYR A 71 -17.29 -12.05 13.47
CA TYR A 71 -18.14 -12.60 14.54
C TYR A 71 -17.92 -11.87 15.87
N GLU A 72 -16.78 -11.22 16.04
CA GLU A 72 -16.42 -10.45 17.23
C GLU A 72 -15.81 -9.10 16.83
N LEU A 73 -15.66 -8.18 17.79
CA LEU A 73 -15.02 -6.90 17.55
C LEU A 73 -13.57 -7.12 17.09
N THR A 74 -13.33 -6.86 15.80
CA THR A 74 -12.05 -7.15 15.15
C THR A 74 -11.40 -5.84 14.74
N ALA A 75 -10.18 -5.60 15.23
CA ALA A 75 -9.36 -4.47 14.80
C ALA A 75 -8.58 -4.87 13.55
N TYR A 76 -8.83 -4.18 12.43
CA TYR A 76 -8.11 -4.40 11.19
C TYR A 76 -6.88 -3.49 11.11
N ASN A 77 -5.76 -4.04 10.65
CA ASN A 77 -4.56 -3.28 10.27
C ASN A 77 -4.30 -3.45 8.78
N LEU A 78 -3.95 -2.33 8.13
CA LEU A 78 -3.55 -2.29 6.74
C LEU A 78 -2.06 -2.03 6.68
N THR A 79 -1.30 -2.90 6.02
CA THR A 79 0.13 -2.71 5.77
C THR A 79 0.36 -2.48 4.29
N ALA A 80 1.03 -1.39 3.95
CA ALA A 80 1.42 -1.05 2.60
C ALA A 80 2.94 -1.08 2.45
N GLN A 81 3.43 -1.65 1.37
CA GLN A 81 4.86 -1.92 1.14
C GLN A 81 5.28 -1.58 -0.29
N ASN A 82 6.48 -1.06 -0.42
CA ASN A 82 7.18 -0.89 -1.69
C ASN A 82 8.70 -1.03 -1.50
N ALA A 83 9.47 -0.85 -2.57
CA ALA A 83 10.93 -0.92 -2.52
C ALA A 83 11.61 0.11 -1.59
N SER A 84 10.93 1.19 -1.22
CA SER A 84 11.40 2.22 -0.29
C SER A 84 11.06 1.95 1.18
N GLY A 85 10.18 0.98 1.46
CA GLY A 85 9.84 0.55 2.81
C GLY A 85 8.38 0.18 3.00
N ASP A 86 7.95 0.14 4.26
CA ASP A 86 6.62 -0.23 4.69
C ASP A 86 5.95 0.85 5.57
N VAL A 87 4.62 0.87 5.56
CA VAL A 87 3.77 1.68 6.44
C VAL A 87 2.56 0.85 6.88
N ALA A 88 2.12 0.99 8.13
CA ALA A 88 0.97 0.28 8.70
C ALA A 88 0.09 1.20 9.55
#